data_AF-A0A976GY24-F1
#
_entry.id   AF-A0A976GY24-F1
#
_cell.length_a   1.000
_cell.length_b   1.000
_cell.length_c   1.000
_cell.angle_alpha   90.00
_cell.angle_beta   90.00
_cell.angle_gamma   90.00
#
_symmetry.space_group_name_H-M   'P 1'
#
loop_
_entity.id
_entity.type
_entity.pdbx_description
1 polymer ?
#
loop_
_entity_poly.entity_id
_entity_poly.type
_entity_poly.pdbx_seq_one_letter_code
_entity_poly.pdbx_strand_id
1 'polypeptide(L)' 'MDENKTVAIRVEMPPDLRNRFKSAVAREGKNMRDVLLEFMEEYVNQAEQPKITASQNPNNT' A
#
# COMPACT_ATOMS: atom_id res chain seq x y z
N MET A 1 12.85 -20.17 -8.79
CA MET A 1 11.47 -19.75 -8.49
C MET A 1 10.94 -19.15 -9.77
N ASP A 2 9.78 -19.58 -10.28
CA ASP A 2 9.25 -19.05 -11.54
C ASP A 2 8.93 -17.55 -11.39
N GLU A 3 9.77 -16.71 -11.98
CA GLU A 3 9.70 -15.24 -11.86
C GLU A 3 8.41 -14.63 -12.48
N ASN A 4 7.58 -15.45 -13.13
CA ASN A 4 6.32 -15.05 -13.74
C ASN A 4 5.07 -15.60 -13.04
N LYS A 5 5.20 -16.21 -11.85
CA LYS A 5 4.05 -16.79 -11.15
C LYS A 5 3.26 -15.70 -10.42
N THR A 6 2.12 -15.32 -10.98
CA THR A 6 1.17 -14.41 -10.32
C THR A 6 0.25 -15.17 -9.36
N VAL A 7 -0.10 -14.53 -8.25
CA VAL A 7 -1.09 -15.03 -7.28
C VAL A 7 -2.28 -14.07 -7.21
N ALA A 8 -3.48 -14.61 -6.98
CA ALA A 8 -4.70 -13.82 -6.85
C ALA A 8 -5.04 -13.60 -5.37
N ILE A 9 -5.42 -12.36 -5.03
CA ILE A 9 -5.92 -11.99 -3.71
C ILE A 9 -7.41 -11.65 -3.86
N ARG A 10 -8.26 -12.24 -3.01
CA ARG A 10 -9.67 -11.87 -2.90
C ARG A 10 -9.86 -11.02 -1.65
N VAL A 11 -10.46 -9.85 -1.83
CA VAL A 11 -10.73 -8.90 -0.74
C VAL A 11 -12.21 -8.60 -0.70
N GLU A 12 -12.78 -8.66 0.50
CA GLU A 12 -14.13 -8.17 0.76
C GLU A 12 -14.06 -6.73 1.24
N MET A 13 -14.92 -5.86 0.71
CA MET A 13 -14.94 -4.45 1.08
C MET A 13 -16.33 -3.85 0.92
N PRO A 14 -16.65 -2.76 1.64
CA PRO A 14 -17.91 -2.06 1.47
C PRO A 14 -18.11 -1.59 0.03
N PRO A 15 -19.34 -1.68 -0.52
CA PRO A 15 -19.62 -1.30 -1.90
C PRO A 15 -19.30 0.18 -2.17
N ASP A 16 -19.53 1.06 -1.20
CA ASP A 16 -19.24 2.48 -1.31
C ASP A 16 -17.74 2.79 -1.41
N LEU A 17 -16.91 1.99 -0.74
CA LEU A 17 -15.46 2.10 -0.86
C LEU A 17 -15.00 1.70 -2.27
N ARG A 18 -15.49 0.56 -2.76
CA ARG A 18 -15.21 0.09 -4.12
C ARG A 18 -15.62 1.11 -5.18
N ASN A 19 -16.80 1.71 -5.04
CA ASN A 19 -17.33 2.68 -6.00
C ASN A 19 -16.51 3.97 -6.01
N ARG A 20 -16.15 4.50 -4.82
CA ARG A 20 -15.27 5.67 -4.71
C ARG A 20 -13.89 5.39 -5.30
N PHE A 21 -13.30 4.24 -4.96
CA PHE A 21 -12.00 3.83 -5.49
C PHE A 21 -12.03 3.71 -7.02
N LYS A 22 -12.99 2.97 -7.58
CA LYS A 22 -13.17 2.84 -9.03
C LYS A 22 -13.32 4.21 -9.71
N SER A 23 -14.08 5.12 -9.10
CA SER A 23 -14.31 6.45 -9.67
C SER A 23 -13.05 7.31 -9.66
N ALA A 24 -12.25 7.26 -8.60
CA ALA A 24 -10.98 7.97 -8.50
C ALA A 24 -9.98 7.44 -9.55
N VAL A 25 -9.81 6.12 -9.61
CA VAL A 25 -8.90 5.45 -10.56
C VAL A 25 -9.27 5.78 -12.02
N ALA A 26 -10.57 5.78 -12.35
CA ALA A 26 -11.04 6.12 -13.69
C ALA A 26 -10.76 7.57 -14.08
N ARG A 27 -10.84 8.52 -13.14
CA ARG A 27 -10.54 9.94 -13.38
C ARG A 27 -9.07 10.17 -13.73
N GLU A 28 -8.18 9.35 -13.19
CA GLU A 28 -6.74 9.40 -13.48
C GLU A 28 -6.36 8.59 -14.73
N GLY A 29 -7.31 7.92 -15.39
CA GLY A 29 -7.03 7.05 -16.53
C GLY A 29 -6.21 5.81 -16.17
N LYS A 30 -6.14 5.43 -14.90
CA LYS A 30 -5.32 4.32 -14.39
C LYS A 30 -6.12 3.01 -14.33
N ASN A 31 -5.41 1.90 -14.21
CA ASN A 31 -6.01 0.60 -13.94
C ASN A 31 -6.12 0.34 -12.43
N MET A 32 -7.24 -0.23 -11.97
CA MET A 32 -7.43 -0.58 -10.55
C MET A 32 -6.37 -1.55 -10.03
N ARG A 33 -5.91 -2.48 -10.88
CA ARG A 33 -4.84 -3.42 -10.54
C ARG A 33 -3.55 -2.69 -10.21
N ASP A 34 -3.14 -1.79 -11.10
CA ASP A 34 -1.84 -1.12 -10.99
C ASP A 34 -1.81 -0.23 -9.75
N VAL A 35 -2.90 0.51 -9.50
CA VAL A 35 -3.03 1.34 -8.30
C VAL A 35 -3.02 0.50 -7.01
N LEU A 36 -3.64 -0.69 -7.01
CA LEU A 36 -3.60 -1.59 -5.85
C LEU A 36 -2.20 -2.14 -5.60
N LEU A 37 -1.46 -2.50 -6.65
CA LEU A 37 -0.11 -3.02 -6.53
C LEU A 37 0.86 -1.93 -6.04
N GLU A 38 0.76 -0.72 -6.59
CA GLU A 38 1.53 0.46 -6.15
C GLU A 38 1.27 0.76 -4.67
N PHE A 39 0.00 0.77 -4.25
CA PHE A 39 -0.36 0.98 -2.85
C PHE A 39 0.21 -0.12 -1.92
N MET A 40 0.21 -1.38 -2.35
CA MET A 40 0.80 -2.48 -1.58
C MET A 40 2.31 -2.33 -1.45
N GLU A 41 3.00 -1.93 -2.51
CA GLU A 41 4.45 -1.71 -2.52
C GLU A 41 4.83 -0.53 -1.61
N GLU A 42 4.10 0.59 -1.69
CA GLU A 42 4.26 1.72 -0.78
C GLU A 42 4.05 1.31 0.69
N TYR A 43 3.01 0.51 0.97
CA TYR A 43 2.73 0.03 2.33
C TYR A 43 3.88 -0.83 2.87
N VAL A 44 4.41 -1.76 2.07
CA VAL A 44 5.56 -2.59 2.45
C VAL A 44 6.79 -1.72 2.68
N ASN A 45 7.10 -0.80 1.77
CA ASN A 45 8.23 0.11 1.90
C ASN A 45 8.17 0.96 3.18
N GLN A 46 6.98 1.40 3.58
CA GLN A 46 6.80 2.12 4.84
C GLN A 46 6.95 1.22 6.07
N ALA A 47 6.54 -0.05 5.98
CA ALA A 47 6.66 -1.02 7.06
C ALA A 47 8.10 -1.49 7.28
N GLU A 48 8.88 -1.61 6.21
CA GLU A 48 10.28 -2.05 6.23
C GLU A 48 11.26 -0.93 6.54
N GLN A 49 10.86 0.34 6.38
CA GLN A 49 11.67 1.46 6.83
C GLN A 49 11.92 1.35 8.34
N PRO A 50 13.18 1.31 8.80
CA PRO A 50 13.48 1.29 10.22
C PRO A 50 12.88 2.55 10.82
N LYS A 51 11.96 2.37 11.78
CA LYS A 51 11.49 3.49 12.59
C LYS A 51 12.71 4.07 13.27
N ILE A 52 13.20 5.21 12.78
CA ILE A 52 14.22 5.99 13.46
C ILE A 52 13.52 6.50 14.72
N THR A 53 13.49 5.69 15.78
CA THR A 53 13.19 6.16 17.12
C THR A 53 14.33 7.12 17.44
N ALA A 54 14.06 8.41 17.32
CA ALA A 54 14.91 9.43 17.90
C ALA A 54 15.13 9.01 19.35
N SER A 55 16.35 8.56 19.67
CA SER A 55 16.77 8.32 21.04
C SER A 55 16.50 9.58 21.82
N GLN A 56 15.48 9.54 22.67
CA GLN A 56 15.35 10.48 23.77
C GLN A 56 16.63 10.30 24.59
N ASN A 57 17.51 11.29 24.51
CA ASN A 57 18.68 11.40 25.35
C ASN A 57 18.29 12.31 26.52
N PRO A 58 17.87 11.80 27.69
CA PRO A 58 17.91 12.59 28.91
C PRO A 58 19.37 12.64 29.34
N ASN A 59 20.07 13.72 28.93
CA ASN A 59 21.37 14.04 29.49
C ASN A 59 21.23 14.12 31.02
N ASN A 60 21.87 13.17 31.67
CA ASN A 60 22.15 13.12 33.09
C ASN A 60 23.33 14.06 33.38
N THR A 61 23.10 15.21 34.00
CA THR A 61 24.04 15.92 34.90
C THR A 61 23.26 16.97 35.68
#